data_AF-X1FPC9-F1
#
_entry.id   AF-X1FPC9-F1
#
_cell.length_a   1.000
_cell.length_b   1.000
_cell.length_c   1.000
_cell.angle_alpha   90.00
_cell.angle_beta   90.00
_cell.angle_gamma   90.00
#
_symmetry.space_group_name_H-M   'P 1'
#
loop_
_entity.id
_entity.type
_entity.pdbx_description
1 polymer ?
#
loop_
_entity_poly.entity_id
_entity_poly.type
_entity_poly.pdbx_seq_one_letter_code
_entity_poly.pdbx_strand_id
1 'polypeptide(L)' 'MKSYRKELWFEASRRREFINITPRVEECLDESGIVEGLALINAMHWRV' A
#
# COMPACT_ATOMS: atom_id res chain seq x y z
N MET A 1 -17.86 11.83 -3.37
CA MET A 1 -17.05 10.69 -2.89
C MET A 1 -15.61 10.93 -3.34
N LYS A 2 -14.65 11.12 -2.44
CA LYS A 2 -13.23 11.18 -2.80
C LYS A 2 -12.69 9.74 -2.84
N SER A 3 -11.86 9.43 -3.83
CA SER A 3 -11.14 8.16 -3.90
C SER A 3 -9.67 8.46 -4.19
N TYR A 4 -8.80 7.63 -3.63
CA TYR A 4 -7.36 7.70 -3.80
C TYR A 4 -6.84 6.30 -4.15
N ARG A 5 -5.92 6.22 -5.11
CA ARG A 5 -5.30 4.97 -5.54
C ARG A 5 -3.81 5.21 -5.77
N LYS A 6 -2.97 4.41 -5.13
CA LYS A 6 -1.52 4.39 -5.32
C LYS A 6 -1.05 2.95 -5.39
N GLU A 7 -0.08 2.70 -6.26
CA GLU A 7 0.56 1.40 -6.41
C GLU A 7 1.90 1.43 -5.70
N LEU A 8 2.13 0.46 -4.82
CA LEU A 8 3.39 0.30 -4.12
C LEU A 8 4.19 -0.82 -4.79
N TRP A 9 5.35 -0.48 -5.33
CA TRP A 9 6.28 -1.43 -5.93
C TRP A 9 7.32 -1.87 -4.91
N PHE A 10 7.63 -3.16 -4.96
CA PHE A 10 8.58 -3.80 -4.06
C PHE A 10 9.42 -4.78 -4.85
N GLU A 11 10.72 -4.82 -4.54
CA GLU A 11 11.64 -5.83 -5.05
C GLU A 11 12.15 -6.61 -3.83
N ALA A 12 11.76 -7.89 -3.74
CA ALA A 12 12.23 -8.76 -2.67
C ALA A 12 13.62 -9.29 -3.02
N SER A 13 14.56 -9.16 -2.09
CA SER A 13 15.93 -9.65 -2.21
C SER A 13 16.04 -11.18 -2.15
N ARG A 14 14.98 -11.83 -1.64
CA ARG A 14 14.88 -13.28 -1.44
C ARG A 14 13.50 -13.75 -1.85
N ARG A 15 13.39 -15.05 -2.16
CA ARG A 15 12.11 -15.70 -2.51
C ARG A 15 11.00 -15.50 -1.46
N ARG A 16 11.36 -15.34 -0.19
CA ARG A 16 10.43 -15.02 0.91
C ARG A 16 11.03 -13.92 1.76
N GLU A 17 10.31 -12.82 1.87
CA GLU A 17 10.73 -11.64 2.61
C GLU A 17 9.49 -10.96 3.23
N PHE A 18 9.64 -10.45 4.44
CA PHE A 18 8.61 -9.64 5.09
C PHE A 18 9.02 -8.17 4.97
N ILE A 19 8.20 -7.38 4.27
CA ILE A 19 8.43 -5.95 4.08
C ILE A 19 7.38 -5.20 4.90
N ASN A 20 7.82 -4.33 5.81
CA ASN A 20 6.91 -3.45 6.55
C ASN A 20 6.42 -2.32 5.65
N ILE A 21 5.12 -2.30 5.36
CA ILE A 21 4.49 -1.30 4.47
C ILE A 21 3.74 -0.20 5.22
N THR A 22 3.59 -0.29 6.56
CA THR A 22 2.87 0.70 7.37
C THR A 22 3.27 2.15 7.08
N PRO A 23 4.57 2.54 7.07
CA PRO A 23 4.94 3.93 6.80
C PRO A 23 4.53 4.41 5.40
N ARG A 24 4.60 3.53 4.39
CA ARG A 24 4.15 3.86 3.02
C ARG A 24 2.65 4.04 2.94
N VAL A 25 1.89 3.26 3.73
CA VAL A 25 0.43 3.38 3.81
C VAL A 25 0.04 4.66 4.55
N GLU A 26 0.75 5.05 5.61
CA GLU A 26 0.53 6.32 6.31
C GLU A 26 0.73 7.51 5.37
N GLU A 27 1.81 7.53 4.58
CA GLU A 27 2.01 8.54 3.53
C GLU A 27 0.85 8.58 2.52
N CYS A 28 0.30 7.42 2.15
CA CYS A 28 -0.86 7.36 1.26
C CYS A 28 -2.12 7.95 1.91
N LEU A 29 -2.33 7.73 3.21
CA LEU A 29 -3.47 8.29 3.94
C LEU A 29 -3.36 9.81 4.01
N ASP A 30 -2.18 10.34 4.34
CA ASP A 30 -1.91 11.78 4.38
C ASP A 30 -2.10 12.42 2.99
N GLU A 31 -1.53 11.83 1.94
CA GLU A 31 -1.69 12.30 0.55
C GLU A 31 -3.15 12.23 0.07
N SER A 32 -3.93 11.26 0.56
CA SER A 32 -5.33 11.09 0.14
C SER A 32 -6.24 12.22 0.60
N GLY A 33 -5.89 12.89 1.72
CA GLY A 33 -6.73 13.90 2.36
C GLY A 33 -8.12 13.38 2.79
N ILE A 34 -8.29 12.07 2.96
CA ILE A 34 -9.52 11.44 3.46
C ILE A 34 -9.44 11.36 4.98
N VAL A 35 -10.35 12.06 5.67
CA VAL A 35 -10.37 12.13 7.14
C VAL A 35 -11.11 10.94 7.76
N GLU A 36 -12.20 10.49 7.12
CA GLU A 36 -12.98 9.33 7.54
C GLU A 36 -13.30 8.45 6.34
N GLY A 37 -13.06 7.15 6.46
CA GLY A 37 -13.27 6.21 5.37
C GLY A 37 -12.68 4.83 5.64
N LEU A 38 -12.47 4.07 4.56
CA LEU A 38 -11.87 2.73 4.59
C LEU A 38 -10.71 2.69 3.60
N ALA A 39 -9.62 2.00 3.97
CA ALA A 39 -8.47 1.76 3.11
C ALA A 39 -8.38 0.26 2.76
N LEU A 40 -8.36 -0.05 1.46
CA LEU A 40 -8.14 -1.41 0.96
C LEU A 40 -6.68 -1.56 0.51
N ILE A 41 -6.00 -2.57 1.05
CA ILE A 41 -4.64 -2.93 0.65
C ILE A 41 -4.70 -4.34 0.06
N ASN A 42 -4.22 -4.50 -1.17
CA ASN A 42 -4.23 -5.78 -1.89
C ASN A 42 -2.90 -6.02 -2.60
N ALA A 43 -2.38 -7.25 -2.50
CA ALA A 43 -1.25 -7.70 -3.29
C ALA A 43 -1.73 -8.11 -4.69
N MET A 44 -1.32 -7.36 -5.71
CA MET A 44 -1.77 -7.56 -7.10
C MET A 44 -0.99 -8.64 -7.86
N HIS A 45 0.04 -9.23 -7.24
CA HIS A 45 0.86 -10.29 -7.83
C HIS A 45 0.61 -11.61 -7.11
N TRP A 46 0.41 -12.67 -7.89
CA TRP A 46 0.14 -14.03 -7.39
C TRP A 46 1.43 -14.85 -7.18
N ARG A 47 2.55 -14.40 -7.76
CA ARG A 47 3.87 -15.04 -7.65
C ARG A 47 4.94 -13.98 -7.42
N VAL A 48 5.74 -14.20 -6.38
CA VAL A 48 7.09 -13.65 -6.21
C VAL A 48 8.09 -14.74 -6.59
#